data_AF-A0A924MHV7-F1
#
_entry.id   AF-A0A924MHV7-F1
#
_cell.length_a   1.000
_cell.length_b   1.000
_cell.length_c   1.000
_cell.angle_alpha   90.00
_cell.angle_beta   90.00
_cell.angle_gamma   90.00
#
_symmetry.space_group_name_H-M   'P 1'
#
loop_
_entity.id
_entity.type
_entity.pdbx_description
1 polymer ?
#
loop_
_entity_poly.entity_id
_entity_poly.type
_entity_poly.pdbx_seq_one_letter_code
_entity_poly.pdbx_strand_id
1 'polypeptide(L)' 'TRRYAQKIAFDKESKPVFLASSAWDIEYAAKEYPAITFHDTSEWEMLADKK' A
#
# COMPACT_ATOMS: atom_id res chain seq x y z
N THR A 1 -4.67 -5.86 14.69
CA THR A 1 -4.17 -6.75 13.61
C THR A 1 -2.78 -6.28 13.19
N ARG A 2 -1.71 -7.01 13.57
CA ARG A 2 -0.30 -6.62 13.34
C ARG A 2 0.32 -7.26 12.08
N ARG A 3 -0.48 -8.05 11.34
CA ARG A 3 0.00 -8.97 10.27
C ARG A 3 0.59 -8.28 9.04
N TYR A 4 0.18 -7.05 8.75
CA TYR A 4 0.62 -6.32 7.55
C TYR A 4 1.76 -5.33 7.79
N ALA A 5 2.10 -5.03 9.04
CA ALA A 5 3.18 -4.09 9.35
C ALA A 5 4.52 -4.54 8.73
N GLN A 6 4.80 -5.85 8.76
CA GLN A 6 5.97 -6.44 8.11
C GLN A 6 5.93 -6.47 6.58
N LYS A 7 4.77 -6.19 5.96
CA LYS A 7 4.57 -6.18 4.51
C LYS A 7 4.59 -4.76 3.93
N ILE A 8 4.82 -3.73 4.74
CA ILE A 8 4.95 -2.35 4.28
C ILE A 8 6.43 -1.99 4.21
N ALA A 9 6.86 -1.49 3.06
CA ALA A 9 8.18 -0.91 2.83
C ALA A 9 8.02 0.50 2.23
N PHE A 10 9.13 1.15 1.95
CA PHE A 10 9.16 2.45 1.26
C PHE A 10 9.98 2.34 -0.01
N ASP A 11 9.51 3.00 -1.08
CA ASP A 11 10.28 3.13 -2.31
C ASP A 11 11.35 4.25 -2.21
N LYS A 12 11.99 4.57 -3.33
CA LYS A 12 13.05 5.58 -3.39
C LYS A 12 12.56 7.01 -3.12
N GLU A 13 11.27 7.26 -3.28
CA GLU A 13 10.63 8.56 -3.04
C GLU A 13 9.98 8.60 -1.64
N SER A 14 10.26 7.59 -0.80
CA SER A 14 9.64 7.43 0.53
C SER A 14 8.12 7.24 0.48
N LYS A 15 7.57 6.74 -0.63
CA LYS A 15 6.16 6.35 -0.73
C LYS A 15 5.97 4.94 -0.16
N PRO A 16 4.91 4.70 0.63
CA PRO A 16 4.64 3.38 1.18
C PRO A 16 4.26 2.39 0.07
N VAL A 17 4.85 1.19 0.11
CA VAL A 17 4.59 0.10 -0.84
C VAL A 17 4.22 -1.17 -0.08
N PHE A 18 3.25 -1.91 -0.62
CA PHE A 18 2.82 -3.19 -0.07
C PHE A 18 3.52 -4.36 -0.77
N LEU A 19 4.29 -5.15 -0.02
CA LEU A 19 5.04 -6.30 -0.51
C LEU A 19 4.18 -7.57 -0.47
N ALA A 20 3.36 -7.74 -1.51
CA ALA A 20 2.52 -8.93 -1.69
C ALA A 20 3.32 -10.12 -2.23
N SER A 21 3.01 -11.33 -1.76
CA SER A 21 3.58 -12.57 -2.31
C SER A 21 2.81 -13.08 -3.52
N SER A 22 1.56 -12.64 -3.70
CA SER A 22 0.71 -12.95 -4.86
C SER A 22 -0.42 -11.93 -4.99
N ALA A 23 -1.15 -11.93 -6.11
CA ALA A 23 -2.32 -11.07 -6.30
C ALA A 23 -3.41 -11.26 -5.23
N TRP A 24 -3.57 -12.49 -4.71
CA TRP A 24 -4.52 -12.80 -3.64
C TRP A 24 -4.28 -12.02 -2.35
N ASP A 25 -3.01 -11.70 -2.04
CA ASP A 25 -2.68 -10.90 -0.86
C ASP A 25 -3.25 -9.47 -0.97
N ILE A 26 -3.22 -8.90 -2.18
CA ILE A 26 -3.72 -7.54 -2.46
C ILE A 26 -5.25 -7.55 -2.38
N GLU A 27 -5.90 -8.51 -3.02
CA GLU A 27 -7.36 -8.64 -2.97
C GLU A 27 -7.90 -8.79 -1.55
N TYR A 28 -7.24 -9.61 -0.73
CA TYR A 28 -7.65 -9.80 0.65
C TYR A 28 -7.40 -8.54 1.49
N ALA A 29 -6.25 -7.88 1.34
CA ALA A 29 -5.95 -6.64 2.04
C ALA A 29 -6.92 -5.50 1.64
N ALA A 30 -7.28 -5.38 0.36
CA ALA A 30 -8.25 -4.41 -0.11
C ALA A 30 -9.66 -4.65 0.47
N LYS A 31 -10.05 -5.93 0.65
CA LYS A 31 -11.32 -6.28 1.32
C LYS A 31 -11.30 -5.95 2.82
N GLU A 32 -10.19 -6.19 3.51
CA GLU A 32 -10.05 -5.88 4.94
C GLU A 32 -9.93 -4.37 5.22
N TYR A 33 -9.31 -3.63 4.32
CA TYR A 33 -9.04 -2.19 4.46
C TYR A 33 -9.64 -1.38 3.31
N PRO A 34 -10.99 -1.27 3.23
CA PRO A 34 -11.68 -0.63 2.10
C PRO A 34 -11.41 0.89 1.97
N ALA A 35 -10.85 1.52 3.00
CA ALA A 35 -10.44 2.92 2.98
C ALA A 35 -9.06 3.15 2.32
N ILE A 36 -8.31 2.08 2.01
CA ILE A 36 -7.00 2.14 1.38
C ILE A 36 -7.16 1.82 -0.10
N THR A 37 -6.62 2.69 -0.95
CA THR A 37 -6.51 2.47 -2.39
C THR A 37 -5.12 1.91 -2.71
N PHE A 38 -5.08 0.79 -3.43
CA PHE A 38 -3.84 0.23 -3.97
C PHE A 38 -3.63 0.77 -5.39
N HIS A 39 -2.41 1.21 -5.69
CA HIS A 39 -2.00 1.69 -7.01
C HIS A 39 -0.99 0.73 -7.63
N ASP A 40 -1.16 0.42 -8.91
CA ASP A 40 -0.23 -0.45 -9.64
C ASP A 40 1.04 0.28 -10.09
N THR A 41 1.00 1.62 -10.18
CA THR A 41 2.12 2.48 -10.55
C THR A 41 2.45 3.47 -9.42
N SER A 42 3.70 3.93 -9.38
CA SER A 42 4.18 4.90 -8.36
C SER A 42 3.81 6.36 -8.65
N GLU A 43 3.07 6.63 -9.73
CA GLU A 43 2.67 7.96 -10.21
C GLU A 43 1.43 8.48 -9.45
N TRP A 44 1.44 8.35 -8.12
CA TRP A 44 0.41 8.84 -7.23
C TRP A 44 0.99 9.85 -6.22
N GLU A 45 0.14 10.77 -5.79
CA GLU A 45 0.47 11.85 -4.85
C GLU A 45 0.00 11.47 -3.45
N MET A 46 0.83 11.64 -2.42
CA MET A 46 0.33 11.48 -1.06
C MET A 46 -0.59 12.65 -0.74
N LEU A 47 -1.76 12.38 -0.14
CA LEU A 47 -2.65 13.44 0.33
C LEU A 47 -1.97 14.41 1.32
N ALA A 48 -0.88 13.97 1.96
CA ALA A 48 -0.05 14.77 2.86
C ALA A 48 0.82 15.82 2.15
N ASP A 49 1.07 15.67 0.84
CA ASP A 49 1.91 16.59 0.05
C ASP A 49 1.15 17.86 -0.37
N LYS A 50 -0.18 17.89 -0.21
CA LYS A 50 -0.99 19.10 -0.36
C LYS A 50 -0.85 19.98 0.89
N LYS A 51 0.21 20.79 0.93
CA LYS A 51 0.32 21.96 1.82
C LYS A 51 0.25 23.26 1.03
#